data_AF-A0A5R8Z2V7-F1
#
_entry.id   AF-A0A5R8Z2V7-F1
#
_cell.length_a   1.000
_cell.length_b   1.000
_cell.length_c   1.000
_cell.angle_alpha   90.00
_cell.angle_beta   90.00
_cell.angle_gamma   90.00
#
_symmetry.space_group_name_H-M   'P 1'
#
loop_
_entity.id
_entity.type
_entity.pdbx_description
1 polymer ?
#
loop_
_entity_poly.entity_id
_entity_poly.type
_entity_poly.pdbx_seq_one_letter_code
_entity_poly.pdbx_strand_id
1 'polypeptide(L)'
;MEGAKMNEGAIRSRDRRAYGPYGYASFHGETQGLLGFNGIHADAFTGNYALGNGYRVYNVRLMRFQGPDRLSPFGRGGLNAYAYCMGDPVNQVDPSGQFSFKRTWQKLTGGPKRVESLGALTNTKAGRVKEEVATTERNLDRQQAKLYVVKDAGTLDGILSTSFPMTHKWLITGKGELIVGSFQHANVYSTHASFSAIAAQEHGTSPVVVAAGEFLMKRGKIVMTNYSGHYKTPYDRLWSVKMHIEQLAPNVKIVRQSYLADQP
;
A
#
# COMPACT_ATOMS: atom_id res chain seq x y z
N MET A 1 44.07 -6.35 42.35
CA MET A 1 42.68 -6.02 42.68
C MET A 1 42.49 -4.54 42.40
N GLU A 2 41.78 -4.18 41.34
CA GLU A 2 40.91 -3.00 41.33
C GLU A 2 40.00 -3.14 40.10
N GLY A 3 38.73 -3.44 40.35
CA GLY A 3 37.73 -3.62 39.31
C GLY A 3 37.14 -2.27 38.92
N ALA A 4 37.34 -1.87 37.67
CA ALA A 4 36.61 -0.76 37.09
C ALA A 4 35.16 -1.19 36.83
N LYS A 5 34.24 -0.70 37.66
CA LYS A 5 32.80 -0.74 37.42
C LYS A 5 32.33 0.59 36.82
N MET A 6 31.53 0.43 35.76
CA MET A 6 30.44 1.30 35.28
C MET A 6 30.81 2.57 34.49
N ASN A 7 30.25 2.67 33.29
CA ASN A 7 29.33 3.79 33.07
C ASN A 7 28.11 3.34 32.26
N GLU A 8 26.96 3.70 32.82
CA GLU A 8 25.61 3.26 32.50
C GLU A 8 25.14 3.81 31.15
N GLY A 9 24.23 3.08 30.51
CA GLY A 9 23.64 3.45 29.23
C GLY A 9 22.99 4.84 29.27
N ALA A 10 23.45 5.73 28.40
CA ALA A 10 22.82 7.01 28.16
C ALA A 10 21.36 6.81 27.72
N ILE A 11 20.43 7.10 28.63
CA ILE A 11 19.00 7.17 28.32
C ILE A 11 18.83 8.35 27.35
N ARG A 12 18.59 8.06 26.05
CA ARG A 12 18.21 9.07 25.06
C ARG A 12 17.01 9.85 25.60
N SER A 13 17.17 11.15 25.80
CA SER A 13 16.08 12.05 26.17
C SER A 13 14.99 11.96 25.11
N ARG A 14 13.73 11.78 25.54
CA ARG A 14 12.58 11.85 24.64
C ARG A 14 12.41 13.32 24.23
N ASP A 15 12.70 13.63 22.98
CA ASP A 15 12.40 14.93 22.40
C ASP A 15 10.87 15.12 22.34
N ARG A 16 10.34 15.91 23.28
CA ARG A 16 8.91 16.24 23.38
C ARG A 16 8.65 17.48 22.54
N ARG A 17 8.09 17.27 21.35
CA ARG A 17 7.71 18.34 20.43
C ARG A 17 6.22 18.65 20.49
N ALA A 18 5.88 19.93 20.53
CA ALA A 18 4.52 20.44 20.42
C ALA A 18 4.34 21.15 19.07
N TYR A 19 3.16 21.00 18.48
CA TYR A 19 2.79 21.61 17.21
C TYR A 19 1.49 22.39 17.38
N GLY A 20 1.36 23.52 16.68
CA GLY A 20 0.08 24.17 16.47
C GLY A 20 -0.88 23.29 15.64
N PRO A 21 -2.17 23.65 15.53
CA PRO A 21 -3.17 22.87 14.81
C PRO A 21 -2.77 22.47 13.38
N TYR A 22 -2.09 23.38 12.67
CA TYR A 22 -1.59 23.19 11.31
C TYR A 22 -0.12 22.73 11.24
N GLY A 23 0.44 22.20 12.33
CA GLY A 23 1.79 21.63 12.31
C GLY A 23 2.94 22.64 12.43
N TYR A 24 2.65 23.92 12.69
CA TYR A 24 3.68 24.92 12.98
C TYR A 24 4.36 24.63 14.33
N ALA A 25 5.69 24.75 14.40
CA ALA A 25 6.47 24.65 15.63
C ALA A 25 7.62 25.67 15.64
N SER A 26 7.84 26.33 16.77
CA SER A 26 8.79 27.46 16.92
C SER A 26 10.25 27.04 17.15
N PHE A 27 10.57 25.75 17.21
CA PHE A 27 11.94 25.27 17.43
C PHE A 27 12.46 24.55 16.18
N HIS A 28 13.54 25.07 15.60
CA HIS A 28 14.36 24.41 14.57
C HIS A 28 15.77 24.18 15.16
N GLY A 29 15.84 23.60 16.36
CA GLY A 29 17.10 23.22 17.01
C GLY A 29 17.70 21.95 16.42
N GLU A 30 19.02 21.81 16.57
CA GLU A 30 19.98 20.90 15.90
C GLU A 30 19.70 19.39 15.92
N THR A 31 18.63 18.93 16.56
CA THR A 31 18.17 17.54 16.52
C THR A 31 16.74 17.47 16.01
N GLN A 32 16.54 17.79 14.74
CA GLN A 32 15.31 17.39 14.06
C GLN A 32 15.31 15.86 13.95
N GLY A 33 14.59 15.18 14.84
CA GLY A 33 14.24 13.78 14.61
C GLY A 33 13.58 13.66 13.22
N LEU A 34 13.91 12.61 12.47
CA LEU A 34 13.54 12.38 11.06
C LEU A 34 12.05 12.65 10.74
N LEU A 35 11.16 12.48 11.71
CA LEU A 35 9.73 12.67 11.56
C LEU A 35 9.27 13.93 12.30
N GLY A 36 8.45 14.76 11.64
CA GLY A 36 7.83 15.97 12.19
C GLY A 36 6.32 15.81 12.40
N PHE A 37 5.55 16.85 12.05
CA PHE A 37 4.10 16.85 12.17
C PHE A 37 3.46 15.66 11.45
N ASN A 38 2.49 15.01 12.11
CA ASN A 38 1.82 13.78 11.63
C ASN A 38 2.76 12.61 11.27
N GLY A 39 3.98 12.60 11.80
CA GLY A 39 4.96 11.56 11.49
C GLY A 39 5.50 11.66 10.05
N ILE A 40 5.38 12.82 9.41
CA ILE A 40 5.90 13.07 8.06
C ILE A 40 7.26 13.77 8.17
N HIS A 41 8.19 13.40 7.29
CA HIS A 41 9.48 14.07 7.18
C HIS A 41 9.29 15.52 6.72
N ALA A 42 9.81 16.47 7.50
CA ALA A 42 9.86 17.87 7.12
C ALA A 42 11.07 18.09 6.20
N ASP A 43 10.89 18.83 5.11
CA ASP A 43 12.01 19.29 4.31
C ASP A 43 12.90 20.21 5.14
N ALA A 44 14.20 19.89 5.23
CA ALA A 44 15.12 20.58 6.13
C ALA A 44 15.35 22.05 5.75
N PHE A 45 15.22 22.38 4.45
CA PHE A 45 15.46 23.73 3.95
C PHE A 45 14.25 24.64 4.11
N THR A 46 13.06 24.15 3.80
CA THR A 46 11.83 24.96 3.78
C THR A 46 10.92 24.75 4.99
N GLY A 47 11.10 23.66 5.74
CA GLY A 47 10.21 23.25 6.84
C GLY A 47 8.83 22.78 6.39
N ASN A 48 8.63 22.58 5.09
CA ASN A 48 7.37 22.11 4.51
C ASN A 48 7.30 20.58 4.47
N TYR A 49 6.11 20.03 4.26
CA TYR A 49 5.88 18.59 4.28
C TYR A 49 5.43 18.09 2.89
N ALA A 50 6.15 17.12 2.32
CA ALA A 50 5.80 16.51 1.05
C ALA A 50 4.82 15.33 1.26
N LEU A 51 3.51 15.59 1.19
CA LEU A 51 2.46 14.59 1.42
C LEU A 51 2.20 13.73 0.17
N GLY A 52 1.67 12.51 0.37
CA GLY A 52 1.33 11.61 -0.73
C GLY A 52 2.53 11.10 -1.53
N ASN A 53 3.66 10.85 -0.88
CA ASN A 53 4.94 10.54 -1.55
C ASN A 53 5.38 11.64 -2.52
N GLY A 54 5.27 12.90 -2.09
CA GLY A 54 5.63 14.06 -2.91
C GLY A 54 4.55 14.49 -3.92
N TYR A 55 3.31 14.01 -3.76
CA TYR A 55 2.19 14.45 -4.59
C TYR A 55 1.91 15.95 -4.42
N ARG A 56 1.89 16.46 -3.18
CA ARG A 56 1.73 17.89 -2.89
C ARG A 56 2.60 18.33 -1.71
N VAL A 57 3.14 19.53 -1.83
CA VAL A 57 3.86 20.19 -0.73
C VAL A 57 2.86 20.95 0.13
N TYR A 58 2.80 20.59 1.41
CA TYR A 58 2.04 21.26 2.44
C TYR A 58 2.91 22.28 3.17
N ASN A 59 2.47 23.53 3.17
CA ASN A 59 3.17 24.61 3.85
C ASN A 59 2.48 24.93 5.18
N VAL A 60 3.18 24.65 6.28
CA VAL A 60 2.66 24.84 7.64
C VAL A 60 2.44 26.30 8.02
N ARG A 61 3.21 27.23 7.41
CA ARG A 61 3.07 28.67 7.65
C ARG A 61 1.86 29.24 6.91
N LEU A 62 1.61 28.78 5.69
CA LEU A 62 0.44 29.16 4.88
C LEU A 62 -0.82 28.34 5.19
N MET A 63 -0.68 27.30 6.01
CA MET A 63 -1.75 26.39 6.44
C MET A 63 -2.46 25.69 5.28
N ARG A 64 -1.77 25.51 4.14
CA ARG A 64 -2.37 25.02 2.88
C ARG A 64 -1.36 24.29 2.00
N PHE A 65 -1.85 23.61 0.97
CA PHE A 65 -1.00 23.07 -0.10
C PHE A 65 -0.49 24.16 -1.03
N GLN A 66 0.72 23.99 -1.58
CA GLN A 66 1.31 24.90 -2.57
C GLN A 66 0.82 24.63 -3.99
N GLY A 67 0.22 23.46 -4.25
CA GLY A 67 -0.35 23.09 -5.54
C GLY A 67 -1.82 22.65 -5.43
N PRO A 68 -2.62 22.83 -6.49
CA PRO A 68 -4.02 22.42 -6.50
C PRO A 68 -4.18 20.89 -6.50
N ASP A 69 -5.23 20.38 -5.87
CA ASP A 69 -5.64 18.98 -5.99
C ASP A 69 -6.33 18.70 -7.32
N ARG A 70 -6.01 17.55 -7.94
CA ARG A 70 -6.68 17.09 -9.16
C ARG A 70 -8.08 16.54 -8.89
N LEU A 71 -8.39 16.16 -7.64
CA LEU A 71 -9.72 15.69 -7.25
C LEU A 71 -10.64 16.82 -6.79
N SER A 72 -10.19 18.07 -6.76
CA SER A 72 -11.04 19.24 -6.51
C SER A 72 -11.57 19.83 -7.82
N PRO A 73 -12.74 20.51 -7.81
CA PRO A 73 -13.63 20.73 -6.66
C PRO A 73 -14.67 19.61 -6.46
N PHE A 74 -14.92 18.77 -7.46
CA PHE A 74 -16.07 17.85 -7.50
C PHE A 74 -15.78 16.40 -7.10
N GLY A 75 -14.52 16.04 -6.87
CA GLY A 75 -14.11 14.74 -6.36
C GLY A 75 -13.84 14.77 -4.85
N ARG A 76 -13.01 13.83 -4.39
CA ARG A 76 -12.73 13.62 -2.95
C ARG A 76 -11.90 14.74 -2.32
N GLY A 77 -11.27 15.60 -3.12
CA GLY A 77 -10.50 16.76 -2.66
C GLY A 77 -11.34 17.88 -2.06
N GLY A 78 -12.64 17.88 -2.32
CA GLY A 78 -13.55 18.93 -1.90
C GLY A 78 -13.36 20.23 -2.69
N LEU A 79 -14.17 21.24 -2.38
CA LEU A 79 -14.29 22.45 -3.20
C LEU A 79 -12.99 23.27 -3.29
N ASN A 80 -12.22 23.35 -2.20
CA ASN A 80 -10.98 24.14 -2.17
C ASN A 80 -9.76 23.28 -2.51
N ALA A 81 -9.25 23.44 -3.72
CA ALA A 81 -8.10 22.70 -4.25
C ALA A 81 -6.80 22.83 -3.43
N TYR A 82 -6.70 23.83 -2.55
CA TYR A 82 -5.50 24.09 -1.74
C TYR A 82 -5.68 23.74 -0.26
N ALA A 83 -6.90 23.43 0.18
CA ALA A 83 -7.18 23.21 1.60
C ALA A 83 -6.47 21.97 2.14
N TYR A 84 -5.81 22.13 3.29
CA TYR A 84 -5.34 21.00 4.08
C TYR A 84 -6.41 20.58 5.08
N CYS A 85 -6.67 19.28 5.19
CA CYS A 85 -7.61 18.71 6.15
C CYS A 85 -9.03 19.29 6.08
N MET A 86 -9.45 19.80 4.91
CA MET A 86 -10.71 20.56 4.74
C MET A 86 -10.89 21.70 5.75
N GLY A 87 -9.78 22.28 6.23
CA GLY A 87 -9.79 23.32 7.26
C GLY A 87 -9.83 22.82 8.71
N ASP A 88 -9.79 21.50 8.95
CA ASP A 88 -9.83 20.91 10.30
C ASP A 88 -8.67 19.90 10.53
N PRO A 89 -7.42 20.39 10.67
CA PRO A 89 -6.23 19.54 10.86
C PRO A 89 -6.11 18.93 12.27
N VAL A 90 -6.95 19.38 13.22
CA VAL A 90 -7.05 18.80 14.56
C VAL A 90 -7.79 17.48 14.49
N ASN A 91 -8.94 17.45 13.81
CA ASN A 91 -9.75 16.23 13.71
C ASN A 91 -9.48 15.41 12.45
N GLN A 92 -8.70 15.92 11.49
CA GLN A 92 -8.41 15.22 10.24
C GLN A 92 -6.91 15.14 9.93
N VAL A 93 -6.57 14.25 9.00
CA VAL A 93 -5.24 14.10 8.41
C VAL A 93 -5.39 13.79 6.92
N ASP A 94 -4.43 14.23 6.10
CA ASP A 94 -4.40 13.91 4.67
C ASP A 94 -3.05 13.25 4.30
N PRO A 95 -2.89 11.92 4.52
CA PRO A 95 -1.63 11.24 4.22
C PRO A 95 -1.32 11.14 2.72
N SER A 96 -2.35 11.09 1.86
CA SER A 96 -2.19 11.03 0.40
C SER A 96 -1.92 12.40 -0.21
N GLY A 97 -2.09 13.47 0.57
CA GLY A 97 -2.14 14.83 0.04
C GLY A 97 -3.24 14.96 -1.01
N GLN A 98 -4.37 14.26 -0.93
CA GLN A 98 -5.47 14.35 -1.90
C GLN A 98 -6.82 14.50 -1.21
N PHE A 99 -7.01 13.89 -0.05
CA PHE A 99 -8.29 13.99 0.64
C PHE A 99 -8.14 13.66 2.13
N SER A 100 -9.01 14.26 2.92
CA SER A 100 -8.90 14.25 4.37
C SER A 100 -9.60 13.02 4.97
N PHE A 101 -8.98 12.44 5.99
CA PHE A 101 -9.53 11.38 6.82
C PHE A 101 -9.73 11.89 8.24
N LYS A 102 -10.87 11.61 8.87
CA LYS A 102 -11.04 11.88 10.29
C LYS A 102 -10.04 11.06 11.10
N ARG A 103 -9.32 11.69 12.02
CA ARG A 103 -8.41 11.03 12.96
C ARG A 103 -9.11 9.99 13.82
N THR A 104 -10.39 10.17 14.13
CA THR A 104 -11.19 9.15 14.80
C THR A 104 -11.26 7.87 13.99
N TRP A 105 -11.39 7.98 12.65
CA TRP A 105 -11.29 6.81 11.77
C TRP A 105 -9.88 6.22 11.77
N GLN A 106 -8.82 7.04 11.72
CA GLN A 106 -7.44 6.55 11.80
C GLN A 106 -7.11 5.86 13.15
N LYS A 107 -7.70 6.33 14.25
CA LYS A 107 -7.59 5.74 15.60
C LYS A 107 -8.45 4.47 15.73
N LEU A 108 -9.64 4.43 15.14
CA LEU A 108 -10.56 3.28 15.18
C LEU A 108 -10.14 2.15 14.24
N THR A 109 -9.62 2.46 13.05
CA THR A 109 -9.16 1.45 12.10
C THR A 109 -7.75 0.95 12.41
N GLY A 110 -7.00 1.69 13.24
CA GLY A 110 -5.55 1.62 13.27
C GLY A 110 -4.98 2.07 11.91
N GLY A 111 -3.67 2.20 11.81
CA GLY A 111 -3.01 2.29 10.50
C GLY A 111 -3.26 1.04 9.64
N PRO A 112 -2.45 0.79 8.60
CA PRO A 112 -2.51 -0.47 7.86
C PRO A 112 -2.40 -1.65 8.85
N LYS A 113 -3.43 -2.50 8.86
CA LYS A 113 -3.43 -3.72 9.66
C LYS A 113 -2.45 -4.73 9.07
N ARG A 114 -1.92 -5.63 9.90
CA ARG A 114 -1.20 -6.82 9.42
C ARG A 114 -2.12 -7.64 8.51
N VAL A 115 -1.61 -8.13 7.40
CA VAL A 115 -2.43 -8.83 6.40
C VAL A 115 -3.07 -10.11 6.98
N GLU A 116 -2.39 -10.74 7.92
CA GLU A 116 -2.82 -11.93 8.67
C GLU A 116 -4.00 -11.64 9.60
N SER A 117 -4.25 -10.36 9.94
CA SER A 117 -5.39 -9.94 10.76
C SER A 117 -6.62 -9.53 9.93
N LEU A 118 -6.52 -9.58 8.59
CA LEU A 118 -7.63 -9.26 7.70
C LEU A 118 -8.58 -10.46 7.60
N GLY A 119 -9.88 -10.20 7.58
CA GLY A 119 -10.89 -11.26 7.41
C GLY A 119 -10.85 -11.88 6.01
N ALA A 120 -11.20 -13.16 5.89
CA ALA A 120 -11.27 -13.87 4.62
C ALA A 120 -12.17 -13.15 3.59
N LEU A 121 -11.76 -13.16 2.32
CA LEU A 121 -12.60 -12.75 1.21
C LEU A 121 -13.46 -13.91 0.74
N THR A 122 -14.73 -13.62 0.44
CA THR A 122 -15.65 -14.61 -0.14
C THR A 122 -15.47 -14.64 -1.65
N ASN A 123 -15.25 -15.83 -2.22
CA ASN A 123 -15.30 -16.01 -3.67
C ASN A 123 -16.77 -16.12 -4.13
N THR A 124 -17.26 -15.12 -4.85
CA THR A 124 -18.66 -15.09 -5.33
C THR A 124 -18.99 -16.17 -6.37
N LYS A 125 -17.98 -16.87 -6.92
CA LYS A 125 -18.15 -17.97 -7.87
C LYS A 125 -17.48 -19.26 -7.40
N ALA A 126 -17.59 -19.58 -6.10
CA ALA A 126 -16.98 -20.78 -5.51
C ALA A 126 -17.31 -22.08 -6.27
N GLY A 127 -18.51 -22.21 -6.86
CA GLY A 127 -18.90 -23.38 -7.66
C GLY A 127 -18.08 -23.60 -8.95
N ARG A 128 -17.41 -22.56 -9.47
CA ARG A 128 -16.61 -22.64 -10.71
C ARG A 128 -15.14 -22.96 -10.47
N VAL A 129 -14.68 -22.98 -9.21
CA VAL A 129 -13.25 -23.09 -8.89
C VAL A 129 -12.64 -24.35 -9.48
N LYS A 130 -13.34 -25.49 -9.45
CA LYS A 130 -12.84 -26.75 -10.04
C LYS A 130 -12.52 -26.63 -11.53
N GLU A 131 -13.42 -26.00 -12.30
CA GLU A 131 -13.25 -25.77 -13.74
C GLU A 131 -12.14 -24.74 -14.03
N GLU A 132 -12.07 -23.68 -13.21
CA GLU A 132 -11.05 -22.64 -13.32
C GLU A 132 -9.65 -23.19 -13.00
N VAL A 133 -9.53 -24.08 -12.00
CA VAL A 133 -8.28 -24.79 -11.66
C VAL A 133 -7.83 -25.65 -12.83
N ALA A 134 -8.70 -26.53 -13.33
CA ALA A 134 -8.35 -27.40 -14.45
C ALA A 134 -7.93 -26.63 -15.71
N THR A 135 -8.52 -25.45 -15.95
CA THR A 135 -8.11 -24.56 -17.05
C THR A 135 -6.74 -23.94 -16.80
N THR A 136 -6.48 -23.51 -15.57
CA THR A 136 -5.23 -22.85 -15.20
C THR A 136 -4.06 -23.82 -15.15
N GLU A 137 -4.25 -25.04 -14.64
CA GLU A 137 -3.26 -26.13 -14.69
C GLU A 137 -2.80 -26.40 -16.13
N ARG A 138 -3.74 -26.54 -17.08
CA ARG A 138 -3.39 -26.68 -18.51
C ARG A 138 -2.57 -25.50 -19.04
N ASN A 139 -2.84 -24.28 -18.59
CA ASN A 139 -2.07 -23.11 -19.00
C ASN A 139 -0.68 -23.09 -18.38
N LEU A 140 -0.51 -23.60 -17.15
CA LEU A 140 0.79 -23.79 -16.51
C LEU A 140 1.60 -24.87 -17.27
N ASP A 141 0.99 -26.01 -17.57
CA ASP A 141 1.61 -27.11 -18.33
C ASP A 141 2.09 -26.65 -19.71
N ARG A 142 1.29 -25.80 -20.37
CA ARG A 142 1.62 -25.22 -21.68
C ARG A 142 2.57 -24.02 -21.60
N GLN A 143 3.02 -23.64 -20.40
CA GLN A 143 3.85 -22.46 -20.16
C GLN A 143 3.22 -21.13 -20.63
N GLN A 144 1.89 -21.11 -20.74
CA GLN A 144 1.09 -19.94 -21.10
C GLN A 144 0.73 -19.08 -19.88
N ALA A 145 0.81 -19.67 -18.68
CA ALA A 145 0.75 -18.99 -17.41
C ALA A 145 1.94 -19.42 -16.53
N LYS A 146 2.27 -18.60 -15.53
CA LYS A 146 3.25 -18.91 -14.49
C LYS A 146 2.67 -18.60 -13.12
N LEU A 147 2.93 -19.46 -12.16
CA LEU A 147 2.54 -19.29 -10.76
C LEU A 147 3.80 -19.08 -9.91
N TYR A 148 3.75 -18.10 -9.03
CA TYR A 148 4.84 -17.77 -8.11
C TYR A 148 4.30 -17.66 -6.68
N VAL A 149 4.96 -18.33 -5.74
CA VAL A 149 4.86 -18.04 -4.31
C VAL A 149 6.08 -17.21 -3.93
N VAL A 150 5.88 -15.91 -3.72
CA VAL A 150 6.96 -14.94 -3.58
C VAL A 150 7.54 -14.99 -2.17
N LYS A 151 8.82 -15.33 -2.05
CA LYS A 151 9.53 -15.46 -0.76
C LYS A 151 10.52 -14.34 -0.48
N ASP A 152 10.93 -13.61 -1.50
CA ASP A 152 12.00 -12.61 -1.43
C ASP A 152 11.82 -11.51 -2.49
N ALA A 153 12.58 -10.44 -2.33
CA ALA A 153 12.57 -9.27 -3.21
C ALA A 153 12.97 -9.60 -4.66
N GLY A 154 13.97 -10.47 -4.86
CA GLY A 154 14.48 -10.81 -6.19
C GLY A 154 13.46 -11.55 -7.03
N THR A 155 12.70 -12.47 -6.42
CA THR A 155 11.56 -13.13 -7.07
C THR A 155 10.53 -12.11 -7.54
N LEU A 156 10.15 -11.16 -6.69
CA LEU A 156 9.16 -10.13 -7.06
C LEU A 156 9.67 -9.18 -8.15
N ASP A 157 10.92 -8.73 -8.02
CA ASP A 157 11.57 -7.86 -9.01
C ASP A 157 11.65 -8.56 -10.39
N GLY A 158 11.97 -9.85 -10.43
CA GLY A 158 11.97 -10.65 -11.66
C GLY A 158 10.59 -10.74 -12.31
N ILE A 159 9.54 -10.92 -11.51
CA ILE A 159 8.16 -10.95 -12.01
C ILE A 159 7.78 -9.59 -12.60
N LEU A 160 8.03 -8.50 -11.87
CA LEU A 160 7.58 -7.16 -12.23
C LEU A 160 8.44 -6.47 -13.29
N SER A 161 9.67 -6.95 -13.54
CA SER A 161 10.55 -6.50 -14.62
C SER A 161 10.29 -7.20 -15.96
N THR A 162 9.45 -8.25 -15.98
CA THR A 162 9.09 -8.96 -17.20
C THR A 162 8.37 -8.00 -18.17
N SER A 163 9.00 -7.73 -19.31
CA SER A 163 8.52 -6.72 -20.29
C SER A 163 7.59 -7.36 -21.34
N PHE A 164 6.43 -6.73 -21.57
CA PHE A 164 5.41 -6.98 -22.61
C PHE A 164 4.49 -8.22 -22.50
N PRO A 165 3.22 -8.09 -22.95
CA PRO A 165 2.07 -7.70 -22.14
C PRO A 165 1.60 -8.85 -21.22
N MET A 166 2.27 -9.01 -20.09
CA MET A 166 1.84 -9.94 -19.03
C MET A 166 0.95 -9.21 -18.03
N THR A 167 -0.16 -9.84 -17.67
CA THR A 167 -0.98 -9.45 -16.52
C THR A 167 -0.50 -10.23 -15.31
N HIS A 168 -0.23 -9.52 -14.22
CA HIS A 168 0.19 -10.11 -12.95
C HIS A 168 -0.94 -10.00 -11.94
N LYS A 169 -1.67 -11.09 -11.73
CA LYS A 169 -2.70 -11.21 -10.68
C LYS A 169 -2.03 -11.57 -9.38
N TRP A 170 -2.16 -10.73 -8.36
CA TRP A 170 -1.62 -10.99 -7.03
C TRP A 170 -2.72 -11.34 -6.04
N LEU A 171 -2.36 -12.12 -5.02
CA LEU A 171 -3.20 -12.40 -3.87
C LEU A 171 -2.36 -12.60 -2.60
N ILE A 172 -2.95 -12.24 -1.46
CA ILE A 172 -2.40 -12.44 -0.13
C ILE A 172 -3.28 -13.46 0.59
N THR A 173 -2.65 -14.48 1.17
CA THR A 173 -3.34 -15.49 1.97
C THR A 173 -3.54 -15.05 3.42
N GLY A 174 -4.38 -15.77 4.18
CA GLY A 174 -4.57 -15.55 5.61
C GLY A 174 -3.31 -15.75 6.46
N LYS A 175 -2.26 -16.39 5.92
CA LYS A 175 -0.95 -16.51 6.56
C LYS A 175 0.06 -15.45 6.09
N GLY A 176 -0.37 -14.51 5.25
CA GLY A 176 0.50 -13.47 4.71
C GLY A 176 1.38 -13.93 3.56
N GLU A 177 1.02 -15.00 2.84
CA GLU A 177 1.79 -15.45 1.69
C GLU A 177 1.39 -14.64 0.46
N LEU A 178 2.38 -14.12 -0.28
CA LEU A 178 2.16 -13.43 -1.55
C LEU A 178 2.25 -14.44 -2.70
N ILE A 179 1.14 -14.57 -3.43
CA ILE A 179 1.06 -15.41 -4.61
C ILE A 179 0.82 -14.52 -5.83
N VAL A 180 1.56 -14.76 -6.90
CA VAL A 180 1.43 -14.02 -8.16
C VAL A 180 1.26 -14.99 -9.32
N GLY A 181 0.15 -14.86 -10.05
CA GLY A 181 -0.08 -15.53 -11.32
C GLY A 181 0.18 -14.58 -12.48
N SER A 182 1.02 -14.98 -13.42
CA SER A 182 1.43 -14.16 -14.56
C SER A 182 1.07 -14.83 -15.88
N PHE A 183 0.34 -14.13 -16.77
CA PHE A 183 -0.11 -14.67 -18.05
C PHE A 183 -0.48 -13.55 -19.03
N GLN A 184 -0.56 -13.85 -20.33
CA GLN A 184 -1.03 -12.89 -21.33
C GLN A 184 -2.56 -12.85 -21.35
N HIS A 185 -3.16 -11.85 -20.69
CA HIS A 185 -4.62 -11.78 -20.50
C HIS A 185 -5.43 -11.77 -21.80
N ALA A 186 -4.85 -11.29 -22.91
CA ALA A 186 -5.50 -11.31 -24.22
C ALA A 186 -5.77 -12.73 -24.75
N ASN A 187 -4.95 -13.71 -24.34
CA ASN A 187 -4.93 -15.05 -24.94
C ASN A 187 -5.22 -16.16 -23.94
N VAL A 188 -5.06 -15.88 -22.64
CA VAL A 188 -5.05 -16.90 -21.59
C VAL A 188 -6.01 -16.49 -20.49
N TYR A 189 -6.91 -17.41 -20.13
CA TYR A 189 -7.84 -17.22 -19.03
C TYR A 189 -7.33 -17.90 -17.76
N SER A 190 -7.08 -17.12 -16.71
CA SER A 190 -6.77 -17.62 -15.36
C SER A 190 -7.31 -16.68 -14.29
N THR A 191 -7.70 -17.24 -13.14
CA THR A 191 -8.41 -16.54 -12.07
C THR A 191 -7.60 -16.47 -10.78
N HIS A 192 -7.88 -15.51 -9.92
CA HIS A 192 -7.26 -15.46 -8.59
C HIS A 192 -7.57 -16.73 -7.77
N ALA A 193 -8.80 -17.25 -7.89
CA ALA A 193 -9.23 -18.42 -7.14
C ALA A 193 -8.50 -19.70 -7.59
N SER A 194 -8.27 -19.86 -8.90
CA SER A 194 -7.50 -20.99 -9.44
C SER A 194 -6.04 -20.94 -9.01
N PHE A 195 -5.37 -19.78 -9.14
CA PHE A 195 -4.00 -19.63 -8.63
C PHE A 195 -3.90 -19.90 -7.12
N SER A 196 -4.87 -19.44 -6.33
CA SER A 196 -4.90 -19.72 -4.89
C SER A 196 -5.06 -21.20 -4.57
N ALA A 197 -5.92 -21.91 -5.30
CA ALA A 197 -6.16 -23.34 -5.08
C ALA A 197 -4.94 -24.18 -5.48
N ILE A 198 -4.36 -23.89 -6.64
CA ILE A 198 -3.14 -24.57 -7.13
C ILE A 198 -1.98 -24.31 -6.16
N ALA A 199 -1.77 -23.07 -5.72
CA ALA A 199 -0.71 -22.76 -4.76
C ALA A 199 -0.91 -23.48 -3.41
N ALA A 200 -2.15 -23.59 -2.92
CA ALA A 200 -2.44 -24.33 -1.70
C ALA A 200 -2.15 -25.83 -1.85
N GLN A 201 -2.46 -26.40 -3.01
CA GLN A 201 -2.23 -27.82 -3.31
C GLN A 201 -0.75 -28.14 -3.54
N GLU A 202 -0.05 -27.36 -4.35
CA GLU A 202 1.32 -27.66 -4.80
C GLU A 202 2.40 -27.11 -3.86
N HIS A 203 2.12 -25.99 -3.19
CA HIS A 203 3.10 -25.30 -2.35
C HIS A 203 2.70 -25.24 -0.88
N GLY A 204 1.55 -25.81 -0.49
CA GLY A 204 1.10 -25.86 0.90
C GLY A 204 0.68 -24.51 1.47
N THR A 205 0.40 -23.51 0.63
CA THR A 205 -0.01 -22.18 1.09
C THR A 205 -1.41 -22.20 1.70
N SER A 206 -1.76 -21.18 2.48
CA SER A 206 -3.12 -21.06 3.02
C SER A 206 -4.17 -20.92 1.90
N PRO A 207 -5.26 -21.72 1.91
CA PRO A 207 -6.35 -21.60 0.93
C PRO A 207 -7.25 -20.39 1.19
N VAL A 208 -7.12 -19.76 2.35
CA VAL A 208 -7.87 -18.55 2.70
C VAL A 208 -7.21 -17.35 2.05
N VAL A 209 -7.94 -16.62 1.21
CA VAL A 209 -7.50 -15.37 0.57
C VAL A 209 -8.03 -14.19 1.37
N VAL A 210 -7.18 -13.22 1.69
CA VAL A 210 -7.55 -11.99 2.43
C VAL A 210 -7.42 -10.73 1.59
N ALA A 211 -6.67 -10.76 0.50
CA ALA A 211 -6.64 -9.68 -0.48
C ALA A 211 -6.25 -10.22 -1.84
N ALA A 212 -6.74 -9.59 -2.89
CA ALA A 212 -6.38 -9.91 -4.27
C ALA A 212 -6.46 -8.67 -5.15
N GLY A 213 -5.74 -8.68 -6.27
CA GLY A 213 -5.74 -7.57 -7.22
C GLY A 213 -4.84 -7.82 -8.42
N GLU A 214 -4.49 -6.74 -9.12
CA GLU A 214 -3.56 -6.79 -10.26
C GLU A 214 -2.42 -5.78 -10.10
N PHE A 215 -1.23 -6.15 -10.57
CA PHE A 215 -0.15 -5.21 -10.82
C PHE A 215 -0.18 -4.77 -12.28
N LEU A 216 -0.05 -3.47 -12.50
CA LEU A 216 0.02 -2.82 -13.79
C LEU A 216 1.28 -1.95 -13.85
N MET A 217 1.95 -1.93 -14.99
CA MET A 217 3.02 -0.95 -15.24
C MET A 217 2.43 0.29 -15.91
N LYS A 218 2.44 1.43 -15.21
CA LYS A 218 2.00 2.73 -15.75
C LYS A 218 3.12 3.75 -15.58
N ARG A 219 3.62 4.31 -16.70
CA ARG A 219 4.65 5.37 -16.71
C ARG A 219 5.89 5.03 -15.86
N GLY A 220 6.40 3.81 -15.98
CA GLY A 220 7.56 3.33 -15.23
C GLY A 220 7.31 3.08 -13.74
N LYS A 221 6.05 3.08 -13.29
CA LYS A 221 5.68 2.78 -11.90
C LYS A 221 4.81 1.52 -11.84
N ILE A 222 5.03 0.73 -10.79
CA ILE A 222 4.19 -0.41 -10.45
C ILE A 222 2.94 0.12 -9.76
N VAL A 223 1.80 -0.12 -10.39
CA VAL A 223 0.48 0.25 -9.88
C VAL A 223 -0.24 -1.00 -9.42
N MET A 224 -0.62 -1.03 -8.15
CA MET A 224 -1.40 -2.11 -7.56
C MET A 224 -2.86 -1.68 -7.48
N THR A 225 -3.73 -2.45 -8.15
CA THR A 225 -5.18 -2.24 -8.15
C THR A 225 -5.89 -3.30 -7.32
N ASN A 226 -7.14 -3.02 -6.92
CA ASN A 226 -8.00 -4.01 -6.26
C ASN A 226 -8.86 -4.83 -7.26
N TYR A 227 -8.51 -4.84 -8.55
CA TYR A 227 -9.24 -5.63 -9.55
C TYR A 227 -9.01 -7.13 -9.32
N SER A 228 -10.02 -7.77 -8.74
CA SER A 228 -9.91 -9.11 -8.14
C SER A 228 -11.05 -10.04 -8.53
N GLY A 229 -11.81 -9.66 -9.56
CA GLY A 229 -12.94 -10.43 -10.08
C GLY A 229 -13.91 -10.86 -8.97
N HIS A 230 -13.90 -12.14 -8.65
CA HIS A 230 -14.84 -12.78 -7.73
C HIS A 230 -14.57 -12.53 -6.24
N TYR A 231 -13.41 -11.99 -5.87
CA TYR A 231 -13.08 -11.65 -4.48
C TYR A 231 -13.48 -10.23 -4.07
N LYS A 232 -13.62 -9.31 -5.04
CA LYS A 232 -14.05 -7.91 -4.83
C LYS A 232 -13.33 -7.21 -3.66
N THR A 233 -11.99 -7.28 -3.64
CA THR A 233 -11.15 -6.71 -2.58
C THR A 233 -11.50 -5.23 -2.32
N PRO A 234 -11.84 -4.86 -1.06
CA PRO A 234 -12.04 -3.47 -0.68
C PRO A 234 -10.76 -2.63 -0.85
N TYR A 235 -10.90 -1.38 -1.34
CA TYR A 235 -9.75 -0.52 -1.66
C TYR A 235 -8.87 -0.20 -0.43
N ASP A 236 -9.45 -0.11 0.76
CA ASP A 236 -8.74 0.13 2.02
C ASP A 236 -7.72 -0.96 2.35
N ARG A 237 -7.98 -2.22 1.96
CA ARG A 237 -7.03 -3.33 2.15
C ARG A 237 -5.73 -3.16 1.35
N LEU A 238 -5.74 -2.39 0.26
CA LEU A 238 -4.53 -2.13 -0.52
C LEU A 238 -3.43 -1.46 0.31
N TRP A 239 -3.77 -0.75 1.39
CA TRP A 239 -2.75 -0.19 2.27
C TRP A 239 -1.96 -1.29 2.99
N SER A 240 -2.66 -2.19 3.68
CA SER A 240 -2.06 -3.33 4.38
C SER A 240 -1.22 -4.17 3.44
N VAL A 241 -1.75 -4.45 2.25
CA VAL A 241 -1.04 -5.21 1.22
C VAL A 241 0.20 -4.49 0.73
N LYS A 242 0.12 -3.18 0.42
CA LYS A 242 1.28 -2.39 0.01
C LYS A 242 2.41 -2.48 1.04
N MET A 243 2.08 -2.27 2.31
CA MET A 243 3.09 -2.32 3.38
C MET A 243 3.70 -3.69 3.52
N HIS A 244 2.89 -4.74 3.43
CA HIS A 244 3.38 -6.11 3.47
C HIS A 244 4.33 -6.43 2.30
N ILE A 245 3.97 -6.03 1.08
CA ILE A 245 4.83 -6.25 -0.10
C ILE A 245 6.12 -5.42 -0.01
N GLU A 246 6.04 -4.14 0.36
CA GLU A 246 7.23 -3.30 0.49
C GLU A 246 8.13 -3.72 1.66
N GLN A 247 7.60 -4.42 2.66
CA GLN A 247 8.41 -5.06 3.69
C GLN A 247 9.12 -6.31 3.15
N LEU A 248 8.44 -7.11 2.33
CA LEU A 248 9.01 -8.28 1.66
C LEU A 248 10.06 -7.89 0.60
N ALA A 249 9.83 -6.79 -0.10
CA ALA A 249 10.65 -6.28 -1.19
C ALA A 249 10.85 -4.75 -1.06
N PRO A 250 11.82 -4.29 -0.25
CA PRO A 250 12.02 -2.86 0.06
C PRO A 250 12.30 -1.95 -1.14
N ASN A 251 12.87 -2.53 -2.19
CA ASN A 251 13.22 -1.84 -3.44
C ASN A 251 12.02 -1.63 -4.36
N VAL A 252 10.96 -2.41 -4.19
CA VAL A 252 9.72 -2.27 -4.96
C VAL A 252 8.92 -1.10 -4.40
N LYS A 253 8.56 -0.13 -5.25
CA LYS A 253 7.69 0.99 -4.86
C LYS A 253 6.35 0.89 -5.57
N ILE A 254 5.28 0.77 -4.77
CA ILE A 254 3.94 0.52 -5.28
C ILE A 254 3.06 1.76 -5.13
N VAL A 255 2.39 2.14 -6.22
CA VAL A 255 1.29 3.09 -6.19
C VAL A 255 -0.03 2.33 -6.08
N ARG A 256 -0.90 2.70 -5.13
CA ARG A 256 -2.23 2.10 -5.00
C ARG A 256 -3.21 2.86 -5.89
N GLN A 257 -4.04 2.15 -6.62
CA GLN A 257 -5.11 2.75 -7.42
C GLN A 257 -6.40 1.94 -7.28
N SER A 258 -7.54 2.62 -7.08
CA SER A 258 -8.83 1.95 -7.09
C SER A 258 -9.18 1.59 -8.53
N TYR A 259 -9.56 0.34 -8.79
CA TYR A 259 -10.03 -0.07 -10.12
C TYR A 259 -11.31 0.67 -10.53
N LEU A 260 -12.18 0.99 -9.56
CA LEU A 260 -13.43 1.70 -9.82
C LEU A 260 -13.25 3.19 -10.14
N ALA A 261 -12.07 3.77 -9.89
CA ALA A 261 -11.80 5.17 -10.18
C ALA A 261 -11.48 5.44 -11.67
N ASP A 262 -11.21 4.39 -12.45
CA ASP A 262 -10.89 4.46 -13.89
C ASP A 262 -12.04 3.92 -14.77
N GLN A 263 -13.22 3.62 -14.20
CA GLN A 263 -14.40 3.28 -14.99
C GLN A 263 -15.03 4.60 -15.49
N PRO A 264 -15.24 4.77 -16.82
CA PRO A 264 -15.78 6.00 -17.39
C PRO A 264 -17.19 6.33 -16.88
#